data_AF-B9AG37-F1
#
_entry.id   AF-B9AG37-F1
#
_cell.length_a   1.000
_cell.length_b   1.000
_cell.length_c   1.000
_cell.angle_alpha   90.00
_cell.angle_beta   90.00
_cell.angle_gamma   90.00
#
_symmetry.space_group_name_H-M   'P 1'
#
loop_
_entity.id
_entity.type
_entity.pdbx_description
1 polymer ?
#
loop_
_entity_poly.entity_id
_entity_poly.type
_entity_poly.pdbx_seq_one_letter_code
_entity_poly.pdbx_strand_id
1 'polypeptide(L)'
;MVVYLFVPYQLGPILGLLGTLIPLGPGLAALGSGDIVTLAEALTVAFDTTVTGLVIGALAYLVSKFKKQWYESDLIVLETIAEAELETLNRK
;
A
#
# COMPACT_ATOMS: atom_id res chain seq x y z
N MET A 1 12.52 1.62 -11.53
CA MET A 1 12.48 2.36 -10.25
C MET A 1 11.07 2.56 -9.72
N VAL A 2 10.08 2.93 -10.55
CA VAL A 2 8.65 3.05 -10.14
C VAL A 2 8.04 1.72 -9.67
N VAL A 3 8.48 0.59 -10.23
CA VAL A 3 8.00 -0.77 -9.90
C VAL A 3 8.28 -1.18 -8.45
N TYR A 4 9.41 -0.76 -7.84
CA TYR A 4 9.72 -1.12 -6.44
C TYR A 4 8.82 -0.41 -5.42
N LEU A 5 8.24 0.74 -5.76
CA LEU A 5 7.29 1.46 -4.91
C LEU A 5 5.87 0.88 -5.00
N PHE A 6 5.59 0.06 -6.03
CA PHE A 6 4.30 -0.60 -6.26
C PHE A 6 4.12 -1.86 -5.40
N VAL A 7 5.21 -2.50 -4.98
CA VAL A 7 5.16 -3.70 -4.13
C VAL A 7 4.69 -3.42 -2.68
N PRO A 8 5.12 -2.34 -1.98
CA PRO A 8 4.74 -2.15 -0.57
C PRO A 8 3.24 -1.85 -0.33
N TYR A 9 2.52 -1.23 -1.29
CA TYR A 9 1.10 -0.89 -1.03
C TYR A 9 0.19 -2.12 -1.01
N GLN A 10 0.53 -3.19 -1.72
CA GLN A 10 -0.24 -4.44 -1.75
C GLN A 10 0.12 -5.33 -0.56
N LEU A 11 1.39 -5.28 -0.13
CA LEU A 11 1.88 -6.08 0.99
C LEU A 11 1.39 -5.56 2.35
N GLY A 12 1.19 -4.25 2.53
CA GLY A 12 0.69 -3.69 3.80
C GLY A 12 -0.62 -4.33 4.27
N PRO A 13 -1.69 -4.34 3.43
CA PRO A 13 -2.95 -4.99 3.75
C PRO A 13 -2.82 -6.52 3.94
N ILE A 14 -2.01 -7.19 3.10
CA ILE A 14 -1.82 -8.65 3.21
C ILE A 14 -1.11 -9.03 4.51
N LEU A 15 -0.12 -8.25 4.94
CA LEU A 15 0.55 -8.44 6.22
C LEU A 15 -0.39 -8.18 7.42
N GLY A 16 -1.26 -7.17 7.32
CA GLY A 16 -2.32 -6.92 8.31
C GLY A 16 -3.31 -8.09 8.43
N LEU A 17 -3.71 -8.67 7.30
CA LEU A 17 -4.56 -9.86 7.26
C LEU A 17 -3.90 -11.07 7.92
N LEU A 18 -2.62 -11.32 7.67
CA LEU A 18 -1.86 -12.37 8.37
C LEU A 18 -1.78 -12.12 9.87
N GLY A 19 -1.66 -10.85 10.28
CA GLY A 19 -1.70 -10.41 11.68
C GLY A 19 -3.00 -10.76 12.42
N THR A 20 -4.12 -10.92 11.70
CA THR A 20 -5.38 -11.41 12.30
C THR A 20 -5.42 -12.92 12.46
N LEU A 21 -4.80 -13.66 11.55
CA LEU A 21 -4.90 -15.13 11.51
C LEU A 21 -4.05 -15.80 12.59
N ILE A 22 -2.94 -15.17 13.01
CA ILE A 22 -2.04 -15.66 14.06
C ILE A 22 -2.71 -15.70 15.46
N PRO A 23 -3.30 -14.60 15.97
CA PRO A 23 -3.93 -14.56 17.29
C PRO A 23 -5.31 -15.26 17.34
N LEU A 24 -5.99 -15.47 16.21
CA LEU A 24 -7.28 -16.16 16.20
C LEU A 24 -7.18 -17.65 16.55
N GLY A 25 -6.05 -18.30 16.32
CA GLY A 25 -5.80 -19.68 16.76
C GLY A 25 -5.99 -19.85 18.27
N PRO A 26 -5.24 -19.13 19.11
CA PRO A 26 -5.43 -19.17 20.56
C PRO A 26 -6.78 -18.59 21.01
N GLY A 27 -7.29 -17.54 20.36
CA GLY A 27 -8.60 -16.96 20.69
C GLY A 27 -9.78 -17.94 20.51
N LEU A 28 -9.80 -18.69 19.42
CA LEU A 28 -10.82 -19.71 19.16
C LEU A 28 -10.69 -20.92 20.10
N ALA A 29 -9.46 -21.30 20.47
CA ALA A 29 -9.23 -22.34 21.47
C ALA A 29 -9.74 -21.93 22.87
N ALA A 30 -9.55 -20.67 23.26
CA ALA A 30 -10.06 -20.12 24.50
C ALA A 30 -11.60 -20.05 24.53
N LEU A 31 -12.23 -19.72 23.41
CA LEU A 31 -13.69 -19.75 23.27
C LEU A 31 -14.27 -21.15 23.51
N GLY A 32 -13.60 -22.21 23.03
CA GLY A 32 -13.99 -23.60 23.30
C GLY A 32 -13.99 -23.96 24.80
N SER A 33 -13.27 -23.18 25.61
CA SER A 33 -13.16 -23.34 27.06
C SER A 33 -14.08 -22.39 27.84
N GLY A 34 -14.83 -21.51 27.14
CA GLY A 34 -15.70 -20.50 27.74
C GLY A 34 -14.98 -19.23 28.22
N ASP A 35 -13.69 -19.06 27.91
CA ASP A 35 -12.90 -17.89 28.31
C ASP A 35 -13.02 -16.76 27.26
N ILE A 36 -13.97 -15.87 27.51
CA ILE A 36 -14.27 -14.71 26.66
C ILE A 36 -13.18 -13.63 26.76
N VAL A 37 -12.44 -13.57 27.88
CA VAL A 37 -11.44 -12.52 28.14
C VAL A 37 -10.25 -12.72 27.21
N THR A 38 -9.73 -13.94 27.17
CA THR A 38 -8.63 -14.31 26.26
C THR A 38 -9.03 -14.16 24.79
N LEU A 39 -10.29 -14.45 24.44
CA LEU A 39 -10.81 -14.19 23.10
C LEU A 39 -10.81 -12.69 22.76
N ALA A 40 -11.26 -11.84 23.68
CA ALA A 40 -11.32 -10.41 23.47
C ALA A 40 -9.92 -9.80 23.26
N GLU A 41 -8.94 -10.22 24.07
CA GLU A 41 -7.55 -9.78 23.92
C GLU A 41 -6.95 -10.20 22.57
N ALA A 42 -7.17 -11.45 22.16
CA ALA A 42 -6.73 -11.93 20.86
C ALA A 42 -7.36 -11.14 19.70
N LEU A 43 -8.64 -10.78 19.81
CA LEU A 43 -9.36 -9.95 18.84
C LEU A 43 -8.82 -8.52 18.77
N THR A 44 -8.50 -7.90 19.92
CA THR A 44 -7.91 -6.55 19.94
C THR A 44 -6.57 -6.53 19.22
N VAL A 45 -5.68 -7.50 19.51
CA VAL A 45 -4.39 -7.62 18.82
C VAL A 45 -4.58 -7.89 17.32
N ALA A 46 -5.54 -8.73 16.94
CA ALA A 46 -5.88 -8.98 15.54
C ALA A 46 -6.31 -7.69 14.82
N PHE A 47 -7.15 -6.87 15.46
CA PHE A 47 -7.67 -5.64 14.86
C PHE A 47 -6.57 -4.59 14.71
N ASP A 48 -5.74 -4.39 15.74
CA ASP A 48 -4.66 -3.40 15.74
C ASP A 48 -3.64 -3.65 14.64
N THR A 49 -3.31 -4.92 14.39
CA THR A 49 -2.37 -5.29 13.31
C THR A 49 -2.96 -5.02 11.92
N THR A 50 -4.27 -5.21 11.72
CA THR A 50 -4.96 -4.85 10.46
C THR A 50 -4.98 -3.35 10.24
N VAL A 51 -5.31 -2.57 11.28
CA VAL A 51 -5.30 -1.11 11.22
C VAL A 51 -3.90 -0.62 10.84
N THR A 52 -2.87 -1.16 11.48
CA THR A 52 -1.47 -0.81 11.19
C THR A 52 -1.08 -1.17 9.74
N GLY A 53 -1.45 -2.36 9.26
CA GLY A 53 -1.18 -2.80 7.88
C GLY A 53 -1.88 -1.93 6.82
N LEU A 54 -3.13 -1.53 7.06
CA LEU A 54 -3.89 -0.60 6.21
C LEU A 54 -3.25 0.80 6.18
N VAL A 55 -2.82 1.31 7.34
CA VAL A 55 -2.17 2.64 7.43
C VAL A 55 -0.87 2.65 6.62
N ILE A 56 -0.05 1.60 6.73
CA ILE A 56 1.19 1.48 5.96
C ILE A 56 0.87 1.42 4.45
N GLY A 57 -0.13 0.64 4.04
CA GLY A 57 -0.57 0.57 2.65
C GLY A 57 -1.08 1.91 2.10
N ALA A 58 -1.86 2.64 2.90
CA ALA A 58 -2.40 3.95 2.54
C ALA A 58 -1.28 5.01 2.39
N LEU A 59 -0.31 5.02 3.29
CA LEU A 59 0.85 5.92 3.19
C LEU A 59 1.72 5.60 1.97
N ALA A 60 1.97 4.32 1.70
CA ALA A 60 2.70 3.89 0.50
C ALA A 60 1.99 4.31 -0.79
N TYR A 61 0.66 4.22 -0.82
CA TYR A 61 -0.15 4.70 -1.94
C TYR A 61 -0.06 6.22 -2.13
N LEU A 62 -0.15 6.99 -1.05
CA LEU A 62 -0.03 8.46 -1.09
C LEU A 62 1.31 8.89 -1.68
N VAL A 63 2.41 8.32 -1.18
CA VAL A 63 3.76 8.61 -1.70
C VAL A 63 3.87 8.25 -3.19
N SER A 64 3.30 7.10 -3.58
CA SER A 64 3.29 6.65 -4.99
C SER A 64 2.50 7.61 -5.90
N LYS A 65 1.37 8.13 -5.41
CA LYS A 65 0.55 9.09 -6.14
C LYS A 65 1.31 10.39 -6.41
N PHE A 66 1.95 10.95 -5.38
CA PHE A 66 2.76 12.15 -5.56
C PHE A 66 3.89 11.90 -6.56
N LYS A 67 4.63 10.80 -6.46
CA LYS A 67 5.72 10.52 -7.41
C LYS A 67 5.25 10.34 -8.86
N LYS A 68 4.09 9.72 -9.07
CA LYS A 68 3.52 9.55 -10.42
C LYS A 68 3.22 10.90 -11.06
N GLN A 69 2.72 11.85 -10.28
CA GLN A 69 2.35 13.17 -10.79
C GLN A 69 3.55 13.99 -11.26
N TRP A 70 4.70 13.87 -10.59
CA TRP A 70 5.95 14.48 -11.06
C TRP A 70 6.45 13.81 -12.36
N TYR A 71 6.38 12.48 -12.44
CA TYR A 71 6.77 11.74 -13.64
C TYR A 71 5.94 12.09 -14.88
N GLU A 72 4.62 12.24 -14.73
CA GLU A 72 3.77 12.65 -15.86
C GLU A 72 4.07 14.08 -16.31
N SER A 73 4.36 14.98 -15.37
CA SER A 73 4.75 16.35 -15.71
C SER A 73 6.07 16.38 -16.50
N ASP A 74 7.07 15.59 -16.09
CA ASP A 74 8.35 15.50 -16.79
C ASP A 74 8.18 14.92 -18.20
N LEU A 75 7.28 13.94 -18.38
CA LEU A 75 7.01 13.34 -19.68
C LEU A 75 6.38 14.33 -20.66
N ILE A 76 5.41 15.13 -20.19
CA ILE A 76 4.73 16.15 -21.00
C ILE A 76 5.72 17.22 -21.46
N VAL A 77 6.63 17.66 -20.59
CA VAL A 77 7.66 18.65 -20.93
C VAL A 77 8.57 18.09 -22.03
N LEU A 78 8.97 16.82 -21.92
CA LEU A 78 9.86 16.18 -22.88
C LEU A 78 9.20 16.00 -24.24
N GLU A 79 7.90 15.63 -24.26
CA GLU A 79 7.09 15.54 -25.48
C GLU A 79 6.95 16.91 -26.16
N THR A 80 6.67 17.96 -25.38
CA THR A 80 6.56 19.34 -25.89
C THR A 80 7.86 19.81 -26.55
N ILE A 81 9.02 19.51 -25.93
CA ILE A 81 10.32 19.87 -26.49
C ILE A 81 10.62 19.06 -27.77
N ALA A 82 10.29 17.77 -27.78
CA ALA A 82 10.50 16.92 -28.94
C ALA A 82 9.66 17.36 -30.15
N GLU A 83 8.40 17.75 -29.93
CA GLU A 83 7.53 18.30 -30.96
C GLU A 83 8.06 19.63 -31.52
N ALA A 84 8.52 20.54 -30.65
CA ALA A 84 9.10 21.81 -31.08
C ALA A 84 10.34 21.61 -31.97
N GLU A 85 11.23 20.69 -31.61
CA GLU A 85 12.41 20.37 -32.43
C GLU A 85 12.02 19.77 -33.78
N LEU A 86 11.06 18.84 -33.81
CA LEU A 86 10.55 18.28 -35.07
C LEU A 86 9.96 19.34 -36.00
N GLU A 87 9.22 20.30 -35.45
CA GLU A 87 8.63 21.39 -36.24
C GLU A 87 9.72 22.30 -36.83
N THR A 88 10.80 22.57 -36.09
CA THR A 88 11.93 23.35 -36.62
C THR A 88 12.72 22.59 -37.69
N LEU A 89 12.84 21.27 -37.59
CA LEU A 89 13.51 20.43 -38.56
C LEU A 89 12.71 20.33 -39.86
N ASN A 90 11.39 20.20 -39.77
CA ASN A 90 10.48 20.11 -40.92
C ASN A 90 10.27 21.44 -41.65
N ARG A 91 10.66 22.57 -41.03
CA ARG A 91 10.60 23.92 -41.62
C ARG A 91 11.87 24.30 -42.40
N LYS A 92 12.93 23.48 -42.35
CA LYS A 92 14.14 23.61 -43.20
C LYS A 92 14.01 22.78 -44.47
#